data_AF-A0A254NTV7-F1
#
_entry.id   AF-A0A254NTV7-F1
#
_cell.length_a   1.000
_cell.length_b   1.000
_cell.length_c   1.000
_cell.angle_alpha   90.00
_cell.angle_beta   90.00
_cell.angle_gamma   90.00
#
_symmetry.space_group_name_H-M   'P 1'
#
loop_
_entity.id
_entity.type
_entity.pdbx_description
1 polymer ?
#
loop_
_entity_poly.entity_id
_entity_poly.type
_entity_poly.pdbx_seq_one_letter_code
_entity_poly.pdbx_strand_id
1 'polypeptide(L)'
;MKTFVDFGRPATVKEVADRMGEVPAKVYYHVKKLESIGLVSIDHTEVINGIVAKYYLYHDGEIEIQSAEIQPEMRGAYWSNVRRMLAEQFDQVKERFLRRAGGSSAETGRFMQNALYMTQEEAQEVFRQLNELLEPFKHRDSGENRLSYDIFIAMGADKEKAEDEKQAKKAKKAKTDRLEKDGKKAKRADDNTTE
;
A
#
# COMPACT_ATOMS: atom_id res chain seq x y z
N MET A 1 -8.20 9.20 -10.25
CA MET A 1 -8.56 8.77 -8.89
C MET A 1 -8.92 9.94 -7.99
N LYS A 2 -8.01 10.90 -7.71
CA LYS A 2 -8.27 12.03 -6.80
C LYS A 2 -9.63 12.72 -7.01
N THR A 3 -9.98 13.06 -8.26
CA THR A 3 -11.25 13.75 -8.55
C THR A 3 -12.49 12.96 -8.12
N PHE A 4 -12.50 11.63 -8.31
CA PHE A 4 -13.59 10.78 -7.83
C PHE A 4 -13.65 10.74 -6.30
N VAL A 5 -12.49 10.61 -5.65
CA VAL A 5 -12.40 10.66 -4.17
C VAL A 5 -12.92 12.00 -3.64
N ASP A 6 -12.57 13.11 -4.29
CA ASP A 6 -13.00 14.44 -3.88
C ASP A 6 -14.53 14.68 -4.07
N PHE A 7 -15.22 13.88 -4.88
CA PHE A 7 -16.69 13.94 -4.98
C PHE A 7 -17.37 13.27 -3.79
N GLY A 8 -16.75 12.26 -3.18
CA GLY A 8 -17.34 11.50 -2.07
C GLY A 8 -18.61 10.72 -2.45
N ARG A 9 -18.98 10.67 -3.74
CA ARG A 9 -20.16 10.00 -4.28
C ARG A 9 -19.88 9.50 -5.70
N PRO A 10 -20.73 8.61 -6.26
CA PRO A 10 -20.69 8.28 -7.67
C PRO A 10 -20.77 9.54 -8.54
N ALA A 11 -19.96 9.60 -9.58
CA ALA A 11 -19.88 10.76 -10.48
C ALA A 11 -19.80 10.33 -11.95
N THR A 12 -20.39 11.14 -12.83
CA THR A 12 -20.34 10.93 -14.27
C THR A 12 -19.00 11.39 -14.86
N VAL A 13 -18.65 10.87 -16.03
CA VAL A 13 -17.48 11.33 -16.80
C VAL A 13 -17.52 12.84 -17.05
N LYS A 14 -18.72 13.40 -17.26
CA LYS A 14 -18.92 14.83 -17.48
C LYS A 14 -18.57 15.63 -16.22
N GLU A 15 -19.13 15.27 -15.07
CA GLU A 15 -18.82 15.95 -13.80
C GLU A 15 -17.32 15.90 -13.47
N VAL A 16 -16.68 14.76 -13.74
CA VAL A 16 -15.22 14.60 -13.55
C VAL A 16 -14.45 15.48 -14.52
N ALA A 17 -14.85 15.54 -15.79
CA ALA A 17 -14.23 16.40 -16.80
C ALA A 17 -14.35 17.88 -16.45
N ASP A 18 -15.55 18.32 -16.05
CA ASP A 18 -15.83 19.69 -15.63
C ASP A 18 -14.96 20.05 -14.41
N ARG A 19 -14.85 19.16 -13.41
CA ARG A 19 -14.00 19.38 -12.22
C ARG A 19 -12.51 19.40 -12.55
N MET A 20 -12.08 18.69 -13.59
CA MET A 20 -10.68 18.67 -14.06
C MET A 20 -10.35 19.84 -14.99
N GLY A 21 -11.34 20.58 -15.50
CA GLY A 21 -11.14 21.56 -16.57
C GLY A 21 -10.72 20.91 -17.89
N GLU A 22 -11.17 19.68 -18.15
CA GLU A 22 -10.79 18.87 -19.30
C GLU A 22 -12.01 18.54 -20.17
N VAL A 23 -11.79 18.10 -21.41
CA VAL A 23 -12.89 17.69 -22.30
C VAL A 23 -13.40 16.29 -21.96
N PRO A 24 -14.72 16.04 -21.98
CA PRO A 24 -15.30 14.73 -21.62
C PRO A 24 -14.74 13.53 -22.38
N ALA A 25 -14.42 13.69 -23.67
CA ALA A 25 -13.85 12.62 -24.50
C ALA A 25 -12.48 12.13 -23.97
N LYS A 26 -11.63 13.04 -23.50
CA LYS A 26 -10.32 12.71 -22.94
C LYS A 26 -10.47 11.98 -21.60
N VAL A 27 -11.37 12.47 -20.73
CA VAL A 27 -11.65 11.82 -19.44
C VAL A 27 -12.27 10.44 -19.63
N TYR A 28 -13.19 10.29 -20.59
CA TYR A 28 -13.81 9.00 -20.93
C TYR A 28 -12.76 7.93 -21.20
N TYR A 29 -11.74 8.23 -22.01
CA TYR A 29 -10.66 7.30 -22.30
C TYR A 29 -9.94 6.80 -21.04
N HIS A 30 -9.65 7.71 -20.10
CA HIS A 30 -9.01 7.34 -18.84
C HIS A 30 -9.94 6.57 -17.90
N VAL A 31 -11.22 6.96 -17.82
CA VAL A 31 -12.22 6.25 -17.01
C VAL A 31 -12.39 4.82 -17.51
N LYS A 32 -12.46 4.58 -18.82
CA LYS A 32 -12.52 3.22 -19.39
C LYS A 32 -11.30 2.38 -19.05
N LYS A 33 -10.10 2.97 -19.03
CA LYS A 33 -8.88 2.27 -18.58
C LYS A 33 -8.96 1.91 -17.10
N LEU A 34 -9.35 2.87 -16.25
CA LEU A 34 -9.51 2.63 -14.81
C LEU A 34 -10.58 1.55 -14.55
N GLU A 35 -11.67 1.55 -15.30
CA GLU A 35 -12.73 0.55 -15.24
C GLU A 35 -12.20 -0.84 -15.62
N SER A 36 -11.38 -0.93 -16.68
CA SER A 36 -10.81 -2.21 -17.13
C SER A 36 -9.88 -2.89 -16.11
N ILE A 37 -9.34 -2.12 -15.16
CA ILE A 37 -8.47 -2.62 -14.08
C ILE A 37 -9.15 -2.56 -12.71
N GLY A 38 -10.47 -2.33 -12.66
CA GLY A 38 -11.26 -2.34 -11.44
C GLY A 38 -11.06 -1.15 -10.49
N LEU A 39 -10.33 -0.10 -10.90
CA LEU A 39 -10.11 1.09 -10.05
C LEU A 39 -11.34 2.02 -9.99
N VAL A 40 -12.25 1.89 -10.95
CA VAL A 40 -13.60 2.46 -10.90
C VAL A 40 -14.59 1.43 -11.42
N SER A 41 -15.83 1.47 -10.94
CA SER A 41 -16.92 0.62 -11.40
C SER A 41 -18.17 1.44 -11.66
N ILE A 42 -19.05 0.96 -12.53
CA ILE A 42 -20.36 1.57 -12.71
C ILE A 42 -21.18 1.25 -11.46
N ASP A 43 -21.63 2.29 -10.77
CA ASP A 43 -22.52 2.19 -9.61
C ASP A 43 -23.97 2.07 -10.08
N HIS A 44 -24.41 3.03 -10.89
CA HIS A 44 -25.74 3.03 -11.50
C HIS A 44 -25.76 3.85 -12.80
N THR A 45 -26.91 3.83 -13.48
CA THR A 45 -27.16 4.65 -14.67
C THR A 45 -28.45 5.42 -14.54
N GLU A 46 -28.47 6.67 -14.97
CA GLU A 46 -29.66 7.52 -14.99
C GLU A 46 -29.92 8.06 -16.40
N VAL A 47 -31.17 8.41 -16.71
CA VAL A 47 -31.51 9.10 -17.95
C VAL A 47 -31.60 10.59 -17.68
N ILE A 48 -30.67 11.36 -18.24
CA ILE A 48 -30.61 12.82 -18.10
C ILE A 48 -30.87 13.42 -19.48
N ASN A 49 -31.97 14.14 -19.64
CA ASN A 49 -32.37 14.75 -20.92
C ASN A 49 -32.41 13.76 -22.10
N GLY A 50 -32.86 12.52 -21.86
CA GLY A 50 -32.93 11.46 -22.86
C GLY A 50 -31.60 10.74 -23.15
N ILE A 51 -30.52 11.08 -22.45
CA ILE A 51 -29.20 10.43 -22.58
C ILE A 51 -28.96 9.55 -21.35
N VAL A 52 -28.50 8.32 -21.57
CA VAL A 52 -28.08 7.42 -20.48
C VAL A 52 -26.73 7.87 -19.94
N ALA A 53 -26.72 8.42 -18.74
CA ALA A 53 -25.53 8.79 -17.98
C ALA A 53 -25.10 7.65 -17.06
N LYS A 54 -23.81 7.31 -17.09
CA LYS A 54 -23.21 6.31 -16.19
C LYS A 54 -22.54 7.03 -15.02
N TYR A 55 -22.87 6.63 -13.81
CA TYR A 55 -22.21 7.08 -12.60
C TYR A 55 -21.18 6.05 -12.18
N TYR A 56 -19.96 6.52 -11.96
CA TYR A 56 -18.83 5.70 -11.59
C TYR A 56 -18.45 5.94 -10.13
N LEU A 57 -18.22 4.87 -9.38
CA LEU A 57 -17.67 4.88 -8.04
C LEU A 57 -16.20 4.44 -8.10
N TYR A 58 -15.36 5.04 -7.26
CA TYR A 58 -13.96 4.63 -7.15
C TYR A 58 -13.83 3.40 -6.25
N HIS A 59 -12.81 2.58 -6.50
CA HIS A 59 -12.50 1.45 -5.62
C HIS A 59 -11.92 1.94 -4.29
N ASP A 60 -12.55 1.56 -3.18
CA ASP A 60 -12.26 1.94 -1.79
C ASP A 60 -11.57 0.82 -0.97
N GLY A 61 -11.05 -0.18 -1.66
CA GLY A 61 -10.35 -1.33 -1.10
C GLY A 61 -8.82 -1.28 -1.22
N GLU A 62 -8.22 -2.43 -0.97
CA GLU A 62 -6.77 -2.63 -1.05
C GLU A 62 -6.31 -2.71 -2.51
N ILE A 63 -5.21 -2.01 -2.81
CA ILE A 63 -4.53 -2.12 -4.11
C ILE A 63 -3.21 -2.86 -3.88
N GLU A 64 -3.16 -4.11 -4.34
CA GLU A 64 -1.91 -4.86 -4.37
C GLU A 64 -1.14 -4.52 -5.65
N ILE A 65 0.11 -4.05 -5.51
CA ILE A 65 0.98 -3.79 -6.65
C ILE A 65 1.78 -5.06 -6.94
N GLN A 66 1.35 -5.82 -7.94
CA GLN A 66 2.03 -7.03 -8.37
C GLN A 66 3.13 -6.71 -9.39
N SER A 67 4.40 -6.93 -9.00
CA SER A 67 5.56 -6.67 -9.87
C SER A 67 5.77 -7.71 -10.98
N ALA A 68 5.11 -8.86 -10.89
CA ALA A 68 5.45 -10.04 -11.68
C ALA A 68 5.06 -9.93 -13.17
N GLU A 69 4.05 -9.12 -13.50
CA GLU A 69 3.44 -9.07 -14.83
C GLU A 69 4.03 -7.99 -15.76
N ILE A 70 5.07 -7.28 -15.32
CA ILE A 70 5.64 -6.14 -16.06
C ILE A 70 6.77 -6.62 -16.98
N GLN A 71 6.64 -6.33 -18.28
CA GLN A 71 7.68 -6.54 -19.28
C GLN A 71 9.02 -5.94 -18.81
N PRO A 72 10.15 -6.68 -18.89
CA PRO A 72 11.44 -6.25 -18.33
C PRO A 72 11.87 -4.82 -18.72
N GLU A 73 11.61 -4.44 -19.96
CA GLU A 73 11.99 -3.16 -20.58
C GLU A 73 11.18 -2.00 -19.97
N MET A 74 9.96 -2.27 -19.53
CA MET A 74 9.05 -1.28 -18.95
C MET A 74 9.17 -1.17 -17.44
N ARG A 75 9.86 -2.10 -16.77
CA ARG A 75 9.98 -2.13 -15.29
C ARG A 75 10.52 -0.84 -14.70
N GLY A 76 11.58 -0.27 -15.30
CA GLY A 76 12.20 0.96 -14.81
C GLY A 76 11.22 2.15 -14.83
N ALA A 77 10.59 2.39 -15.98
CA ALA A 77 9.61 3.45 -16.13
C ALA A 77 8.37 3.22 -15.24
N TYR A 78 7.87 1.99 -15.17
CA TYR A 78 6.76 1.61 -14.30
C TYR A 78 7.04 1.95 -12.83
N TRP A 79 8.17 1.48 -12.29
CA TRP A 79 8.52 1.72 -10.89
C TRP A 79 8.82 3.19 -10.59
N SER A 80 9.38 3.92 -11.55
CA SER A 80 9.53 5.37 -11.41
C SER A 80 8.18 6.08 -11.24
N ASN A 81 7.15 5.63 -11.98
CA ASN A 81 5.80 6.17 -11.90
C ASN A 81 5.10 5.78 -10.60
N VAL A 82 5.20 4.51 -10.18
CA VAL A 82 4.67 4.04 -8.89
C VAL A 82 5.32 4.80 -7.74
N ARG A 83 6.64 4.98 -7.76
CA ARG A 83 7.37 5.74 -6.73
C ARG A 83 6.91 7.19 -6.65
N ARG A 84 6.73 7.85 -7.80
CA ARG A 84 6.22 9.22 -7.86
C ARG A 84 4.79 9.31 -7.30
N MET A 85 3.91 8.38 -7.70
CA MET A 85 2.54 8.31 -7.20
C MET A 85 2.49 8.11 -5.68
N LEU A 86 3.28 7.18 -5.14
CA LEU A 86 3.35 6.93 -3.70
C LEU A 86 3.89 8.16 -2.96
N ALA A 87 4.95 8.79 -3.47
CA ALA A 87 5.51 10.01 -2.87
C ALA A 87 4.47 11.14 -2.81
N GLU A 88 3.74 11.38 -3.91
CA GLU A 88 2.67 12.37 -3.96
C GLU A 88 1.55 12.07 -2.94
N GLN A 89 1.17 10.79 -2.77
CA GLN A 89 0.16 10.42 -1.76
C GLN A 89 0.67 10.61 -0.33
N PHE A 90 1.92 10.22 -0.05
CA PHE A 90 2.55 10.43 1.25
C PHE A 90 2.61 11.92 1.60
N ASP A 91 3.04 12.77 0.66
CA ASP A 91 3.08 14.21 0.85
C ASP A 91 1.70 14.78 1.13
N GLN A 92 0.67 14.36 0.39
CA GLN A 92 -0.70 14.82 0.64
C GLN A 92 -1.22 14.44 2.04
N VAL A 93 -0.99 13.20 2.48
CA VAL A 93 -1.40 12.75 3.82
C VAL A 93 -0.62 13.51 4.90
N LYS A 94 0.69 13.68 4.73
CA LYS A 94 1.56 14.45 5.62
C LYS A 94 1.07 15.88 5.77
N GLU A 95 0.81 16.60 4.67
CA GLU A 95 0.32 17.98 4.73
C GLU A 95 -1.04 18.08 5.41
N ARG A 96 -1.97 17.15 5.15
CA ARG A 96 -3.27 17.10 5.84
C ARG A 96 -3.11 16.84 7.34
N PHE A 97 -2.20 15.95 7.71
CA PHE A 97 -1.87 15.67 9.11
C PHE A 97 -1.29 16.91 9.81
N LEU A 98 -0.24 17.53 9.24
CA LEU A 98 0.41 18.71 9.83
C LEU A 98 -0.57 19.87 9.99
N ARG A 99 -1.46 20.10 9.01
CA ARG A 99 -2.51 21.12 9.11
C ARG A 99 -3.49 20.84 10.25
N ARG A 100 -3.90 19.59 10.46
CA ARG A 100 -4.83 19.21 11.54
C ARG A 100 -4.15 19.21 12.92
N ALA A 101 -2.89 18.79 12.99
CA ALA A 101 -2.13 18.68 14.23
C ALA A 101 -1.51 20.01 14.68
N GLY A 102 -1.25 20.96 13.77
CA GLY A 102 -0.58 22.23 14.06
C GLY A 102 -1.49 23.46 14.17
N GLY A 103 -2.81 23.32 14.03
CA GLY A 103 -3.76 24.42 14.14
C GLY A 103 -4.10 24.81 15.58
N SER A 104 -4.60 26.04 15.79
CA SER A 104 -5.04 26.57 17.10
C SER A 104 -6.26 25.85 17.72
N SER A 105 -6.80 24.84 17.04
CA SER A 105 -7.87 23.93 17.51
C SER A 105 -7.45 22.45 17.39
N ALA A 106 -6.14 22.15 17.39
CA ALA A 106 -5.63 20.79 17.20
C ALA A 106 -5.98 19.89 18.40
N GLU A 107 -7.02 19.06 18.27
CA GLU A 107 -7.42 18.15 19.36
C GLU A 107 -7.04 16.67 19.13
N THR A 108 -6.80 16.20 17.89
CA THR A 108 -6.66 14.74 17.64
C THR A 108 -5.74 14.36 16.48
N GLY A 109 -4.44 14.67 16.58
CA GLY A 109 -3.41 14.07 15.71
C GLY A 109 -2.83 12.79 16.35
N ARG A 110 -2.90 11.64 15.68
CA ARG A 110 -2.21 10.41 16.09
C ARG A 110 -1.22 9.98 15.01
N PHE A 111 0.03 9.75 15.41
CA PHE A 111 1.09 9.22 14.55
C PHE A 111 1.65 7.96 15.20
N MET A 112 1.83 6.91 14.40
CA MET A 112 2.32 5.61 14.87
C MET A 112 3.40 5.09 13.91
N GLN A 113 4.52 4.65 14.47
CA GLN A 113 5.61 4.00 13.74
C GLN A 113 6.03 2.74 14.52
N ASN A 114 5.78 1.57 13.94
CA ASN A 114 6.09 0.28 14.56
C ASN A 114 6.99 -0.55 13.63
N ALA A 115 7.90 -1.31 14.23
CA ALA A 115 8.61 -2.41 13.56
C ALA A 115 8.01 -3.73 14.05
N LEU A 116 7.34 -4.46 13.16
CA LEU A 116 6.66 -5.71 13.47
C LEU A 116 7.44 -6.88 12.85
N TYR A 117 7.53 -8.00 13.57
CA TYR A 117 8.20 -9.21 13.12
C TYR A 117 7.15 -10.30 12.96
N MET A 118 6.86 -10.67 11.72
CA MET A 118 5.73 -11.52 11.35
C MET A 118 6.11 -12.39 10.14
N THR A 119 5.42 -13.52 9.95
CA THR A 119 5.43 -14.25 8.68
C THR A 119 4.67 -13.48 7.59
N GLN A 120 4.76 -13.93 6.34
CA GLN A 120 4.01 -13.32 5.24
C GLN A 120 2.49 -13.52 5.44
N GLU A 121 2.09 -14.69 5.92
CA GLU A 121 0.69 -15.04 6.21
C GLU A 121 0.16 -14.19 7.36
N GLU A 122 0.95 -14.00 8.43
CA GLU A 122 0.58 -13.12 9.55
C GLU A 122 0.44 -11.66 9.10
N ALA A 123 1.33 -11.16 8.23
CA ALA A 123 1.24 -9.81 7.69
C ALA A 123 -0.02 -9.60 6.83
N GLN A 124 -0.38 -10.58 6.00
CA GLN A 124 -1.62 -10.57 5.22
C GLN A 124 -2.85 -10.57 6.11
N GLU A 125 -2.85 -11.40 7.16
CA GLU A 125 -3.95 -11.50 8.11
C GLU A 125 -4.14 -10.19 8.91
N VAL A 126 -3.06 -9.56 9.36
CA VAL A 126 -3.12 -8.25 10.01
C VAL A 126 -3.75 -7.20 9.10
N PHE A 127 -3.37 -7.17 7.82
CA PHE A 127 -3.96 -6.23 6.86
C PHE A 127 -5.45 -6.49 6.64
N ARG A 128 -5.85 -7.76 6.51
CA ARG A 128 -7.26 -8.16 6.38
C ARG A 128 -8.09 -7.69 7.58
N GLN A 129 -7.64 -7.98 8.80
CA GLN A 129 -8.32 -7.58 10.03
C GLN A 129 -8.43 -6.05 10.17
N LEU A 130 -7.39 -5.33 9.74
CA LEU A 130 -7.40 -3.87 9.75
C LEU A 130 -8.40 -3.29 8.75
N ASN A 131 -8.49 -3.85 7.55
CA ASN A 131 -9.51 -3.46 6.57
C ASN A 131 -10.93 -3.72 7.10
N GLU A 132 -11.18 -4.90 7.67
CA GLU A 132 -12.47 -5.24 8.28
C GLU A 132 -12.84 -4.31 9.45
N LEU A 133 -11.87 -3.92 10.27
CA LEU A 133 -12.08 -2.96 11.35
C LEU A 133 -12.48 -1.57 10.84
N LEU A 134 -11.92 -1.14 9.70
CA LEU A 134 -12.17 0.18 9.13
C LEU A 134 -13.47 0.24 8.31
N GLU A 135 -13.92 -0.89 7.79
CA GLU A 135 -15.06 -0.98 6.87
C GLU A 135 -16.35 -0.30 7.37
N PRO A 136 -16.77 -0.46 8.65
CA PRO A 136 -18.00 0.17 9.13
C PRO A 136 -17.97 1.70 9.15
N PHE A 137 -16.80 2.31 8.96
CA PHE A 137 -16.59 3.75 9.01
C PHE A 137 -16.40 4.37 7.62
N LYS A 138 -16.04 3.57 6.61
CA LYS A 138 -16.03 4.00 5.22
C LYS A 138 -17.48 4.35 4.85
N HIS A 139 -17.70 5.48 4.18
CA HIS A 139 -19.03 5.97 3.74
C HIS A 139 -19.98 6.53 4.80
N ARG A 140 -19.54 6.78 6.04
CA ARG A 140 -20.34 7.59 6.97
C ARG A 140 -20.25 9.06 6.61
N ASP A 141 -21.39 9.73 6.51
CA ASP A 141 -21.42 11.19 6.34
C ASP A 141 -20.83 11.90 7.57
N SER A 142 -20.04 12.94 7.29
CA SER A 142 -19.64 13.93 8.29
C SER A 142 -20.88 14.71 8.74
N GLY A 143 -20.96 15.01 10.03
CA GLY A 143 -22.09 15.75 10.63
C GLY A 143 -21.68 16.44 11.91
N GLU A 144 -22.63 17.07 12.62
CA GLU A 144 -22.34 17.89 13.82
C GLU A 144 -21.49 17.17 14.88
N ASN A 145 -21.61 15.83 14.98
CA ASN A 145 -20.84 15.00 15.92
C ASN A 145 -19.84 14.05 15.26
N ARG A 146 -19.50 14.24 13.98
CA ARG A 146 -18.62 13.34 13.22
C ARG A 146 -17.59 14.13 12.41
N LEU A 147 -16.34 14.04 12.85
CA LEU A 147 -15.20 14.62 12.15
C LEU A 147 -14.62 13.62 11.14
N SER A 148 -14.04 14.14 10.06
CA SER A 148 -13.30 13.36 9.08
C SER A 148 -11.88 13.07 9.59
N TYR A 149 -11.54 11.78 9.67
CA TYR A 149 -10.22 11.27 10.00
C TYR A 149 -9.59 10.64 8.76
N ASP A 150 -8.31 10.92 8.52
CA ASP A 150 -7.55 10.26 7.47
C ASP A 150 -6.63 9.22 8.11
N ILE A 151 -6.64 8.01 7.55
CA ILE A 151 -5.72 6.93 7.91
C ILE A 151 -5.01 6.49 6.64
N PHE A 152 -3.68 6.41 6.70
CA PHE A 152 -2.85 5.88 5.62
C PHE A 152 -1.93 4.81 6.20
N ILE A 153 -2.01 3.60 5.66
CA ILE A 153 -1.25 2.44 6.14
C ILE A 153 -0.50 1.88 4.94
N ALA A 154 0.82 1.76 5.08
CA ALA A 154 1.69 1.10 4.12
C ALA A 154 2.54 0.07 4.87
N MET A 155 2.48 -1.19 4.45
CA MET A 155 3.34 -2.27 4.96
C MET A 155 4.16 -2.83 3.80
N GLY A 156 5.43 -3.11 4.07
CA GLY A 156 6.31 -3.76 3.10
C GLY A 156 7.33 -4.62 3.86
N ALA A 157 7.59 -5.81 3.35
CA ALA A 157 8.59 -6.69 3.92
C ALA A 157 10.01 -6.23 3.52
N ASP A 158 10.91 -6.13 4.48
CA ASP A 158 12.34 -5.90 4.24
C ASP A 158 13.03 -7.23 3.92
N LYS A 159 12.92 -7.65 2.66
CA LYS A 159 13.47 -8.92 2.18
C LYS A 159 15.00 -8.92 2.13
N GLU A 160 15.62 -7.77 1.86
CA GLU A 160 17.09 -7.62 1.81
C GLU A 160 17.72 -7.91 3.19
N LYS A 161 17.21 -7.28 4.26
CA LYS A 161 17.71 -7.59 5.62
C LYS A 161 17.49 -9.05 6.01
N ALA A 162 16.36 -9.65 5.61
CA ALA A 162 16.07 -11.05 5.91
C ALA A 162 17.07 -12.01 5.23
N GLU A 163 17.54 -11.68 4.03
CA GLU A 163 18.58 -12.44 3.33
C GLU A 163 19.95 -12.26 3.96
N ASP A 164 20.33 -11.04 4.31
CA ASP A 164 21.59 -10.73 5.00
C ASP A 164 21.68 -11.46 6.35
N GLU A 165 20.60 -11.47 7.14
CA GLU A 165 20.54 -12.21 8.39
C GLU A 165 20.64 -13.73 8.19
N LYS A 166 19.99 -14.27 7.16
CA LYS A 166 20.09 -15.70 6.83
C LYS A 166 21.52 -16.07 6.46
N GLN A 167 22.21 -15.23 5.69
CA GLN A 167 23.62 -15.42 5.33
C GLN A 167 24.53 -15.33 6.55
N ALA A 168 24.32 -14.34 7.42
CA ALA A 168 25.07 -14.19 8.67
C ALA A 168 24.87 -15.38 9.63
N LYS A 169 23.63 -15.88 9.77
CA LYS A 169 23.30 -17.06 10.58
C LYS A 169 23.95 -18.33 10.00
N LYS A 170 23.93 -18.52 8.67
CA LYS A 170 24.64 -19.61 7.99
C LYS A 170 26.16 -19.53 8.19
N ALA A 171 26.76 -18.35 8.06
CA ALA A 171 28.19 -18.13 8.24
C ALA A 171 28.64 -18.39 9.69
N LYS A 172 27.84 -17.98 10.69
CA LYS A 172 28.09 -18.29 12.10
C LYS A 172 28.02 -19.80 12.35
N LYS A 173 26.97 -20.49 11.87
CA LYS A 173 26.82 -21.94 12.02
C LYS A 173 27.97 -22.72 11.37
N ALA A 174 28.40 -22.33 10.16
CA ALA A 174 29.53 -22.94 9.48
C ALA A 174 30.87 -22.75 10.21
N LYS A 175 31.08 -21.61 10.89
CA LYS A 175 32.25 -21.40 11.75
C LYS A 175 32.21 -22.29 12.99
N THR A 176 31.06 -22.39 13.65
CA THR A 176 30.89 -23.27 14.83
C THR A 176 31.11 -24.74 14.48
N ASP A 177 30.52 -25.22 13.38
CA ASP A 177 30.67 -26.61 12.92
C ASP A 177 32.12 -26.96 12.52
N ARG A 178 32.91 -25.99 12.02
CA ARG A 178 34.34 -26.16 11.74
C ARG A 178 35.17 -26.26 13.03
N LEU A 179 34.93 -25.36 13.99
CA LEU A 179 35.61 -25.36 15.29
C LEU A 179 35.36 -26.65 16.08
N GLU A 180 34.14 -27.19 16.03
CA GLU A 180 33.83 -28.48 16.67
C GLU A 180 34.48 -29.69 15.98
N LYS A 181 34.59 -29.66 14.64
CA LYS A 181 35.28 -30.72 13.87
C LYS A 181 36.79 -30.70 14.09
N ASP A 182 37.39 -29.53 14.15
CA ASP A 182 38.83 -29.37 14.38
C ASP A 182 39.19 -29.71 15.83
N GLY A 183 38.34 -29.34 16.81
CA GLY A 183 38.49 -29.76 18.20
C GLY A 183 38.35 -31.28 18.43
N LYS A 184 37.47 -31.96 17.68
CA LYS A 184 37.36 -33.43 17.69
C LYS A 184 38.54 -34.14 17.01
N LYS A 185 39.17 -33.53 16.00
CA LYS A 185 40.38 -34.06 15.36
C LYS A 185 41.61 -33.92 16.25
N ALA A 186 41.78 -32.79 16.94
CA ALA A 186 42.88 -32.58 17.88
C ALA A 186 42.87 -33.60 19.04
N LYS A 187 41.70 -33.83 19.65
CA LYS A 187 41.55 -34.85 20.71
C LYS A 187 41.86 -36.28 20.27
N ARG A 188 41.63 -36.63 19.00
CA ARG A 188 41.96 -37.97 18.46
C ARG A 188 43.43 -38.15 18.10
N ALA A 189 44.18 -37.06 17.90
CA ALA A 189 45.61 -37.12 17.64
C ALA A 189 46.42 -37.29 18.94
N ASP A 190 45.98 -36.65 20.03
CA ASP A 190 46.63 -36.78 21.35
C ASP A 190 46.46 -38.19 21.96
N ASP A 191 45.32 -38.85 21.74
CA ASP A 191 45.07 -40.22 22.22
C ASP A 191 45.91 -41.29 21.49
N ASN A 192 46.48 -40.98 20.32
CA ASN A 192 47.19 -41.94 19.48
C ASN A 192 48.72 -41.82 19.56
N THR A 193 49.25 -40.98 20.46
CA THR A 193 50.70 -40.75 20.64
C THR A 193 51.21 -41.28 21.99
N THR A 194 50.39 -42.03 22.71
CA THR A 194 50.76 -42.66 23.99
C THR A 194 50.55 -44.18 23.91
N GLU A 195 51.30 -44.86 23.04
CA GLU A 195 51.62 -46.29 23.16
C GLU A 195 52.87 -46.63 22.33
#